data_AF-A0A1M3ND11-F1
#
_entry.id   AF-A0A1M3ND11-F1
#
_cell.length_a   1.000
_cell.length_b   1.000
_cell.length_c   1.000
_cell.angle_alpha   90.00
_cell.angle_beta   90.00
_cell.angle_gamma   90.00
#
_symmetry.space_group_name_H-M   'P 1'
#
loop_
_entity.id
_entity.type
_entity.pdbx_description
1 polymer ?
#
loop_
_entity_poly.entity_id
_entity_poly.type
_entity_poly.pdbx_seq_one_letter_code
_entity_poly.pdbx_strand_id
1 'polypeptide(L)'
;MPHRSASESLWRFLGTFALGAAAVACGSDVDPSADPTTKPTPGERGPDCGDDGFTPCVEPGGKCTGDDDCAGRCVDAKCAEPTHDDGKRNLDESDIDCGGATAPICADGQRCAANTDCAGLCTDGKCATATHGDGKKNLDETDIDCGGATAPTCVAGKTCLIDKDCEGLCTSGTCAAPSHEDGKKNLDETDVDCGGATAPGCFVGKVCSVSNDCNLQYCKAGACAQPLTDDNIKNGAETDVDCGGPTLTEGALNVTPSRCALTKTCAADSDCASGVCSDTKVCVEAPSCRPRHGGATCGTGETGQAGANHESCCKTLPVSGLTMSHMGVTKQVYVDKYEITAGRVREWVRAIRAQYGGVGNVRAWVTAKMAADSLVQTQLSAHTAYLPSREDGESYAFPKSGGGTTAVDIGMMNQLGPTSYHRGPGLGAPTATSGCGMYDGAFGHRTYWFDAAERTYFGEIPRPVTTKEQLDEKSMNCLTPAMYAAFCAWDGGYLVTQAAAQAAYGPDNYPWGSQAPKTDPQKRANVNNGVTAFSPANPPRYVYPIVNYGTFEQDFTPVIAAPGRFPLDVSPVRPANDSWMDFGGNMIEVVQNGTAFSGYAGGSWEGHESGRAMNGAVVAYDKYGKTGARCMRLR
;
A
#
# COMPACT_ATOMS: atom_id res chain seq x y z
N MET A 1 0.04 36.44 -14.27
CA MET A 1 0.96 37.07 -15.23
C MET A 1 2.27 36.30 -15.22
N PRO A 2 2.86 36.03 -16.39
CA PRO A 2 3.61 34.80 -16.67
C PRO A 2 5.05 35.10 -17.15
N HIS A 3 5.68 34.09 -17.77
CA HIS A 3 6.92 34.12 -18.55
C HIS A 3 8.24 34.01 -17.76
N ARG A 4 9.30 33.34 -18.22
CA ARG A 4 9.67 32.55 -19.43
C ARG A 4 10.99 31.87 -19.04
N SER A 5 11.17 30.56 -19.16
CA SER A 5 11.83 29.85 -20.27
C SER A 5 12.86 30.64 -21.10
N ALA A 6 14.13 30.20 -21.05
CA ALA A 6 15.12 30.11 -22.14
C ALA A 6 16.38 29.48 -21.51
N SER A 7 16.78 28.25 -21.83
CA SER A 7 17.35 27.74 -23.10
C SER A 7 18.72 28.31 -23.45
N GLU A 8 19.58 27.40 -23.92
CA GLU A 8 20.73 27.51 -24.85
C GLU A 8 21.92 26.71 -24.28
N SER A 9 22.73 25.98 -25.05
CA SER A 9 23.08 26.13 -26.47
C SER A 9 23.64 24.78 -27.00
N LEU A 10 23.29 24.35 -28.22
CA LEU A 10 24.11 24.34 -29.46
C LEU A 10 25.23 23.29 -29.49
N TRP A 11 25.44 22.52 -30.57
CA TRP A 11 25.74 22.89 -31.97
C TRP A 11 25.13 21.85 -32.95
N ARG A 12 24.48 22.07 -34.12
CA ARG A 12 24.61 23.00 -35.29
C ARG A 12 25.94 22.78 -36.06
N PHE A 13 26.06 22.74 -37.40
CA PHE A 13 25.43 23.48 -38.52
C PHE A 13 26.11 22.99 -39.85
N LEU A 14 25.51 22.91 -41.05
CA LEU A 14 25.31 23.91 -42.16
C LEU A 14 25.42 23.10 -43.49
N GLY A 15 24.81 23.39 -44.65
CA GLY A 15 24.01 24.50 -45.20
C GLY A 15 23.44 24.08 -46.58
N THR A 16 22.23 24.54 -47.01
CA THR A 16 21.97 25.63 -48.01
C THR A 16 22.60 25.42 -49.40
N PHE A 17 21.98 25.63 -50.59
CA PHE A 17 20.97 26.59 -51.07
C PHE A 17 20.31 26.09 -52.39
N ALA A 18 19.19 26.73 -52.77
CA ALA A 18 18.24 26.43 -53.85
C ALA A 18 18.66 26.74 -55.31
N LEU A 19 17.96 26.13 -56.30
CA LEU A 19 17.05 26.73 -57.32
C LEU A 19 16.84 25.78 -58.53
N GLY A 20 15.64 25.78 -59.11
CA GLY A 20 15.43 25.43 -60.54
C GLY A 20 14.35 24.37 -60.81
N ALA A 21 13.42 24.71 -61.70
CA ALA A 21 12.15 24.03 -61.95
C ALA A 21 12.14 23.04 -63.12
N ALA A 22 11.07 22.22 -63.13
CA ALA A 22 10.32 21.71 -64.27
C ALA A 22 10.84 20.52 -65.13
N ALA A 23 9.95 19.51 -65.17
CA ALA A 23 9.46 18.72 -66.31
C ALA A 23 10.33 17.63 -66.97
N VAL A 24 9.78 16.40 -66.87
CA VAL A 24 9.41 15.46 -67.96
C VAL A 24 10.43 15.10 -69.05
N ALA A 25 10.50 13.78 -69.26
CA ALA A 25 10.83 13.01 -70.45
C ALA A 25 12.14 12.23 -70.43
N CYS A 26 11.96 10.93 -70.70
CA CYS A 26 12.97 9.95 -71.05
C CYS A 26 13.82 10.39 -72.25
N GLY A 27 15.12 10.15 -72.14
CA GLY A 27 16.06 10.12 -73.26
C GLY A 27 16.72 8.75 -73.32
N SER A 28 16.34 8.00 -74.35
CA SER A 28 17.07 6.89 -74.95
C SER A 28 18.37 7.38 -75.57
N ASP A 29 19.42 6.55 -75.56
CA ASP A 29 20.48 6.56 -76.57
C ASP A 29 21.14 5.18 -76.63
N VAL A 30 21.04 4.52 -77.80
CA VAL A 30 22.18 3.82 -78.36
C VAL A 30 22.13 3.96 -79.88
N ASP A 31 23.25 4.43 -80.43
CA ASP A 31 23.51 4.96 -81.78
C ASP A 31 23.94 3.82 -82.77
N PRO A 32 24.38 4.10 -84.02
CA PRO A 32 23.82 3.58 -85.26
C PRO A 32 24.77 2.57 -85.94
N SER A 33 24.45 1.90 -87.05
CA SER A 33 24.78 2.36 -88.40
C SER A 33 24.64 1.15 -89.35
N ALA A 34 23.87 1.28 -90.43
CA ALA A 34 24.22 0.81 -91.78
C ALA A 34 23.07 1.10 -92.78
N ASP A 35 23.30 2.09 -93.63
CA ASP A 35 22.71 2.34 -94.96
C ASP A 35 23.00 1.12 -95.90
N PRO A 36 22.30 0.84 -97.02
CA PRO A 36 21.67 1.83 -97.88
C PRO A 36 20.37 1.51 -98.64
N THR A 37 19.79 2.60 -99.10
CA THR A 37 18.87 2.78 -100.23
C THR A 37 18.91 1.70 -101.32
N THR A 38 17.79 1.03 -101.59
CA THR A 38 17.17 0.85 -102.93
C THR A 38 15.76 0.25 -102.77
N LYS A 39 14.73 0.94 -103.26
CA LYS A 39 13.37 0.40 -103.40
C LYS A 39 13.07 0.30 -104.90
N PRO A 40 12.95 -0.91 -105.50
CA PRO A 40 12.28 -1.07 -106.77
C PRO A 40 10.76 -1.17 -106.54
N THR A 41 10.03 -0.82 -107.58
CA THR A 41 8.57 -0.75 -107.72
C THR A 41 7.85 -2.09 -107.46
N PRO A 42 6.54 -2.08 -107.08
CA PRO A 42 5.76 -3.30 -106.89
C PRO A 42 5.44 -3.95 -108.24
N GLY A 43 5.85 -5.21 -108.39
CA GLY A 43 5.49 -6.09 -109.49
C GLY A 43 5.40 -7.53 -108.98
N GLU A 44 4.15 -7.96 -108.76
CA GLU A 44 3.61 -9.32 -108.90
C GLU A 44 4.53 -10.52 -108.55
N ARG A 45 4.30 -11.11 -107.37
CA ARG A 45 4.35 -12.56 -107.12
C ARG A 45 3.66 -12.89 -105.78
N GLY A 46 2.77 -13.89 -105.80
CA GLY A 46 1.88 -14.27 -104.70
C GLY A 46 2.56 -15.01 -103.52
N PRO A 47 1.79 -15.32 -102.44
CA PRO A 47 2.33 -15.75 -101.17
C PRO A 47 2.56 -17.27 -101.18
N ASP A 48 3.82 -17.68 -101.05
CA ASP A 48 4.16 -19.04 -100.63
C ASP A 48 5.11 -18.89 -99.44
N CYS A 49 4.57 -19.04 -98.24
CA CYS A 49 5.33 -19.14 -97.01
C CYS A 49 5.45 -20.63 -96.67
N GLY A 50 6.66 -21.18 -96.72
CA GLY A 50 6.98 -22.47 -96.11
C GLY A 50 7.78 -23.48 -96.94
N ASP A 51 9.05 -23.20 -97.25
CA ASP A 51 9.99 -24.26 -97.72
C ASP A 51 11.44 -24.13 -97.19
N ASP A 52 11.77 -23.14 -96.36
CA ASP A 52 13.15 -22.91 -95.89
C ASP A 52 13.37 -23.05 -94.37
N GLY A 53 12.35 -23.48 -93.61
CA GLY A 53 12.55 -24.00 -92.25
C GLY A 53 13.10 -23.00 -91.23
N PHE A 54 12.99 -21.69 -91.45
CA PHE A 54 13.46 -20.69 -90.47
C PHE A 54 12.56 -19.46 -90.29
N THR A 55 11.37 -19.43 -90.89
CA THR A 55 10.41 -18.32 -90.73
C THR A 55 9.00 -18.85 -90.42
N PRO A 56 8.46 -18.64 -89.20
CA PRO A 56 7.11 -19.08 -88.83
C PRO A 56 6.03 -18.44 -89.70
N CYS A 57 4.96 -19.19 -90.02
CA CYS A 57 3.78 -18.67 -90.69
C CYS A 57 2.91 -17.94 -89.66
N VAL A 58 2.96 -16.61 -89.66
CA VAL A 58 2.26 -15.80 -88.65
C VAL A 58 0.78 -15.58 -89.00
N GLU A 59 0.36 -15.87 -90.24
CA GLU A 59 -1.01 -15.59 -90.68
C GLU A 59 -1.98 -16.79 -90.56
N PRO A 60 -3.18 -16.57 -89.99
CA PRO A 60 -4.26 -17.56 -89.88
C PRO A 60 -4.56 -18.23 -91.23
N GLY A 61 -4.59 -19.57 -91.25
CA GLY A 61 -4.88 -20.37 -92.45
C GLY A 61 -3.66 -20.77 -93.30
N GLY A 62 -2.43 -20.37 -92.94
CA GLY A 62 -1.18 -20.86 -93.54
C GLY A 62 -0.94 -22.35 -93.31
N LYS A 63 -0.22 -23.03 -94.21
CA LYS A 63 0.08 -24.48 -94.09
C LYS A 63 1.08 -24.75 -92.97
N CYS A 64 0.87 -25.82 -92.22
CA CYS A 64 1.77 -26.26 -91.14
C CYS A 64 1.91 -27.79 -91.09
N THR A 65 3.04 -28.26 -90.56
CA THR A 65 3.38 -29.68 -90.36
C THR A 65 3.47 -30.07 -88.90
N GLY A 66 3.68 -29.11 -88.01
CA GLY A 66 3.58 -29.22 -86.57
C GLY A 66 3.17 -27.91 -85.95
N ASP A 67 2.86 -27.93 -84.65
CA ASP A 67 2.47 -26.74 -83.91
C ASP A 67 3.52 -25.63 -84.05
N ASP A 68 4.82 -25.93 -83.97
CA ASP A 68 5.93 -24.96 -84.06
C ASP A 68 5.91 -24.05 -85.31
N ASP A 69 5.17 -24.42 -86.36
CA ASP A 69 5.04 -23.66 -87.60
C ASP A 69 4.06 -22.46 -87.49
N CYS A 70 3.28 -22.38 -86.40
CA CYS A 70 2.15 -21.45 -86.22
C CYS A 70 2.26 -20.57 -84.96
N ALA A 71 1.63 -19.39 -85.00
CA ALA A 71 1.44 -18.55 -83.80
C ALA A 71 0.44 -19.17 -82.79
N GLY A 72 -0.66 -19.77 -83.27
CA GLY A 72 -1.56 -20.66 -82.52
C GLY A 72 -1.23 -22.15 -82.75
N ARG A 73 -2.23 -23.05 -82.71
CA ARG A 73 -2.06 -24.49 -83.04
C ARG A 73 -2.09 -24.78 -84.54
N CYS A 74 -1.44 -25.86 -84.94
CA CYS A 74 -1.58 -26.49 -86.26
C CYS A 74 -2.74 -27.49 -86.24
N VAL A 75 -3.89 -27.10 -86.79
CA VAL A 75 -5.10 -27.94 -86.87
C VAL A 75 -5.40 -28.22 -88.34
N ASP A 76 -5.54 -29.49 -88.71
CA ASP A 76 -5.80 -29.91 -90.09
C ASP A 76 -4.78 -29.37 -91.11
N ALA A 77 -3.49 -29.37 -90.74
CA ALA A 77 -2.38 -28.82 -91.51
C ALA A 77 -2.51 -27.31 -91.83
N LYS A 78 -3.29 -26.58 -91.03
CA LYS A 78 -3.41 -25.12 -91.10
C LYS A 78 -3.23 -24.44 -89.74
N CYS A 79 -2.64 -23.25 -89.73
CA CYS A 79 -2.53 -22.44 -88.52
C CYS A 79 -3.89 -21.90 -88.09
N ALA A 80 -4.32 -22.28 -86.90
CA ALA A 80 -5.46 -21.68 -86.21
C ALA A 80 -5.07 -20.31 -85.63
N GLU A 81 -6.07 -19.43 -85.46
CA GLU A 81 -5.90 -18.20 -84.69
C GLU A 81 -5.43 -18.54 -83.27
N PRO A 82 -4.48 -17.78 -82.69
CA PRO A 82 -4.06 -18.00 -81.31
C PRO A 82 -5.21 -17.71 -80.33
N THR A 83 -5.42 -18.61 -79.37
CA THR A 83 -6.45 -18.48 -78.31
C THR A 83 -5.85 -18.83 -76.96
N HIS A 84 -6.49 -18.39 -75.86
CA HIS A 84 -6.03 -18.63 -74.48
C HIS A 84 -6.25 -20.07 -73.95
N ASP A 85 -6.38 -21.04 -74.85
CA ASP A 85 -6.65 -22.45 -74.58
C ASP A 85 -6.09 -23.38 -75.67
N ASP A 86 -5.10 -22.89 -76.42
CA ASP A 86 -4.48 -23.59 -77.55
C ASP A 86 -3.19 -24.36 -77.19
N GLY A 87 -2.89 -24.55 -75.91
CA GLY A 87 -1.72 -25.28 -75.42
C GLY A 87 -0.39 -24.67 -75.78
N LYS A 88 -0.36 -23.40 -76.17
CA LYS A 88 0.89 -22.67 -76.41
C LYS A 88 0.89 -21.38 -75.64
N ARG A 89 2.07 -21.06 -75.08
CA ARG A 89 2.33 -19.75 -74.51
C ARG A 89 2.48 -18.70 -75.63
N ASN A 90 1.38 -18.07 -76.02
CA ASN A 90 1.33 -17.01 -77.03
C ASN A 90 0.56 -15.79 -76.50
N LEU A 91 0.20 -14.83 -77.38
CA LEU A 91 -0.49 -13.59 -76.99
C LEU A 91 0.20 -12.86 -75.81
N ASP A 92 -0.51 -12.64 -74.71
CA ASP A 92 -0.01 -12.00 -73.48
C ASP A 92 0.26 -12.98 -72.32
N GLU A 93 0.35 -14.28 -72.61
CA GLU A 93 0.42 -15.34 -71.60
C GLU A 93 1.76 -15.45 -70.86
N SER A 94 1.68 -15.65 -69.54
CA SER A 94 2.87 -15.83 -68.69
C SER A 94 3.29 -17.30 -68.56
N ASP A 95 2.36 -18.24 -68.67
CA ASP A 95 2.59 -19.67 -68.87
C ASP A 95 1.62 -20.21 -69.95
N ILE A 96 1.72 -21.49 -70.32
CA ILE A 96 0.85 -22.08 -71.36
C ILE A 96 -0.62 -21.94 -70.96
N ASP A 97 -1.42 -21.26 -71.80
CA ASP A 97 -2.87 -21.04 -71.65
C ASP A 97 -3.28 -20.24 -70.40
N CYS A 98 -2.36 -19.48 -69.80
CA CYS A 98 -2.67 -18.70 -68.60
C CYS A 98 -1.75 -17.48 -68.36
N GLY A 99 -2.25 -16.56 -67.55
CA GLY A 99 -1.58 -15.31 -67.16
C GLY A 99 -1.59 -14.25 -68.27
N GLY A 100 -1.18 -13.03 -67.93
CA GLY A 100 -1.48 -11.87 -68.76
C GLY A 100 -2.82 -11.22 -68.40
N ALA A 101 -3.22 -10.23 -69.18
CA ALA A 101 -4.44 -9.47 -68.97
C ALA A 101 -5.70 -10.17 -69.51
N THR A 102 -5.55 -11.01 -70.55
CA THR A 102 -6.70 -11.62 -71.25
C THR A 102 -6.88 -13.13 -71.04
N ALA A 103 -5.87 -13.85 -70.56
CA ALA A 103 -5.97 -15.29 -70.27
C ALA A 103 -6.44 -15.58 -68.82
N PRO A 104 -6.90 -16.81 -68.51
CA PRO A 104 -7.19 -17.24 -67.14
C PRO A 104 -5.97 -17.14 -66.21
N ILE A 105 -6.18 -17.05 -64.89
CA ILE A 105 -5.07 -17.07 -63.92
C ILE A 105 -4.34 -18.43 -63.94
N CYS A 106 -3.02 -18.37 -63.82
CA CYS A 106 -2.16 -19.55 -63.71
C CYS A 106 -2.31 -20.24 -62.35
N ALA A 107 -2.22 -21.56 -62.36
CA ALA A 107 -2.27 -22.39 -61.16
C ALA A 107 -0.94 -22.32 -60.37
N ASP A 108 -0.96 -22.73 -59.10
CA ASP A 108 0.23 -22.76 -58.26
C ASP A 108 1.39 -23.54 -58.92
N GLY A 109 2.58 -22.92 -58.92
CA GLY A 109 3.80 -23.48 -59.51
C GLY A 109 4.00 -23.22 -61.01
N GLN A 110 2.99 -22.71 -61.71
CA GLN A 110 3.08 -22.25 -63.11
C GLN A 110 3.79 -20.89 -63.20
N ARG A 111 4.31 -20.56 -64.39
CA ARG A 111 5.09 -19.34 -64.64
C ARG A 111 4.20 -18.09 -64.58
N CYS A 112 4.77 -17.02 -64.06
CA CYS A 112 4.11 -15.72 -64.00
C CYS A 112 5.12 -14.60 -64.31
N ALA A 113 4.60 -13.49 -64.83
CA ALA A 113 5.35 -12.25 -65.06
C ALA A 113 4.91 -11.16 -64.07
N ALA A 114 3.66 -11.21 -63.58
CA ALA A 114 3.10 -10.28 -62.61
C ALA A 114 2.18 -10.99 -61.61
N ASN A 115 1.92 -10.36 -60.46
CA ASN A 115 1.01 -10.88 -59.44
C ASN A 115 -0.42 -11.07 -59.96
N THR A 116 -0.82 -10.38 -61.02
CA THR A 116 -2.13 -10.52 -61.68
C THR A 116 -2.29 -11.87 -62.37
N ASP A 117 -1.19 -12.53 -62.71
CA ASP A 117 -1.20 -13.83 -63.39
C ASP A 117 -1.55 -14.97 -62.43
N CYS A 118 -1.54 -14.73 -61.11
CA CYS A 118 -1.68 -15.75 -60.08
C CYS A 118 -2.87 -15.48 -59.16
N ALA A 119 -3.39 -16.52 -58.51
CA ALA A 119 -4.27 -16.35 -57.35
C ALA A 119 -3.52 -15.68 -56.18
N GLY A 120 -2.35 -16.21 -55.79
CA GLY A 120 -1.44 -15.63 -54.80
C GLY A 120 -0.46 -14.60 -55.40
N LEU A 121 0.78 -14.59 -54.92
CA LEU A 121 1.88 -13.78 -55.48
C LEU A 121 2.64 -14.48 -56.60
N CYS A 122 3.22 -13.67 -57.49
CA CYS A 122 4.24 -14.12 -58.42
C CYS A 122 5.63 -13.99 -57.77
N THR A 123 6.18 -15.11 -57.30
CA THR A 123 7.47 -15.16 -56.60
C THR A 123 8.44 -16.03 -57.39
N ASP A 124 9.65 -15.52 -57.65
CA ASP A 124 10.66 -16.19 -58.47
C ASP A 124 10.14 -16.64 -59.85
N GLY A 125 9.24 -15.85 -60.43
CA GLY A 125 8.63 -16.12 -61.74
C GLY A 125 7.64 -17.28 -61.73
N LYS A 126 7.14 -17.70 -60.56
CA LYS A 126 6.10 -18.73 -60.42
C LYS A 126 4.97 -18.31 -59.46
N CYS A 127 3.76 -18.82 -59.72
CA CYS A 127 2.62 -18.57 -58.85
C CYS A 127 2.77 -19.30 -57.52
N ALA A 128 2.76 -18.55 -56.44
CA ALA A 128 2.66 -19.07 -55.09
C ALA A 128 1.19 -19.30 -54.70
N THR A 129 0.95 -20.28 -53.83
CA THR A 129 -0.35 -20.49 -53.19
C THR A 129 -0.78 -19.24 -52.42
N ALA A 130 -2.03 -18.81 -52.60
CA ALA A 130 -2.59 -17.67 -51.88
C ALA A 130 -2.68 -17.94 -50.38
N THR A 131 -2.31 -16.96 -49.55
CA THR A 131 -2.37 -17.05 -48.08
C THR A 131 -2.79 -15.72 -47.46
N HIS A 132 -3.31 -15.74 -46.23
CA HIS A 132 -3.75 -14.54 -45.48
C HIS A 132 -2.61 -13.66 -44.92
N GLY A 133 -1.50 -13.56 -45.65
CA GLY A 133 -0.26 -12.93 -45.21
C GLY A 133 0.78 -12.84 -46.32
N ASP A 134 0.33 -12.85 -47.58
CA ASP A 134 1.18 -12.80 -48.75
C ASP A 134 1.35 -11.40 -49.34
N GLY A 135 0.73 -10.36 -48.75
CA GLY A 135 0.86 -8.99 -49.22
C GLY A 135 -0.10 -8.62 -50.36
N LYS A 136 -1.06 -9.48 -50.70
CA LYS A 136 -2.04 -9.26 -51.77
C LYS A 136 -3.46 -9.54 -51.26
N LYS A 137 -4.37 -8.58 -51.44
CA LYS A 137 -5.80 -8.77 -51.18
C LYS A 137 -6.38 -9.88 -52.06
N ASN A 138 -6.53 -11.08 -51.52
CA ASN A 138 -7.03 -12.27 -52.22
C ASN A 138 -7.95 -13.12 -51.31
N LEU A 139 -8.34 -14.32 -51.75
CA LEU A 139 -9.24 -15.20 -51.00
C LEU A 139 -10.54 -14.47 -50.56
N ASP A 140 -10.86 -14.46 -49.27
CA ASP A 140 -12.02 -13.80 -48.67
C ASP A 140 -11.68 -12.48 -47.95
N GLU A 141 -10.48 -11.94 -48.18
CA GLU A 141 -9.98 -10.75 -47.49
C GLU A 141 -10.74 -9.46 -47.83
N THR A 142 -10.92 -8.61 -46.83
CA THR A 142 -11.56 -7.30 -47.01
C THR A 142 -10.56 -6.16 -47.18
N ASP A 143 -9.33 -6.32 -46.70
CA ASP A 143 -8.15 -5.52 -47.03
C ASP A 143 -6.93 -6.45 -47.15
N ILE A 144 -5.79 -5.95 -47.65
CA ILE A 144 -4.56 -6.73 -47.84
C ILE A 144 -4.18 -7.46 -46.54
N ASP A 145 -4.16 -8.80 -46.59
CA ASP A 145 -3.79 -9.73 -45.53
C ASP A 145 -4.70 -9.72 -44.29
N CYS A 146 -5.93 -9.18 -44.39
CA CYS A 146 -6.84 -9.11 -43.24
C CYS A 146 -8.33 -9.02 -43.59
N GLY A 147 -9.15 -9.34 -42.58
CA GLY A 147 -10.61 -9.35 -42.63
C GLY A 147 -11.16 -10.51 -43.47
N GLY A 148 -12.48 -10.65 -43.49
CA GLY A 148 -13.13 -11.84 -44.02
C GLY A 148 -13.39 -12.90 -42.94
N ALA A 149 -13.73 -14.11 -43.37
CA ALA A 149 -14.08 -15.20 -42.48
C ALA A 149 -12.85 -15.89 -41.87
N THR A 150 -11.76 -16.02 -42.63
CA THR A 150 -10.57 -16.82 -42.25
C THR A 150 -9.29 -16.04 -42.02
N ALA A 151 -9.15 -14.81 -42.53
CA ALA A 151 -7.96 -13.99 -42.28
C ALA A 151 -7.97 -13.36 -40.86
N PRO A 152 -6.81 -12.89 -40.35
CA PRO A 152 -6.73 -12.08 -39.13
C PRO A 152 -7.56 -10.79 -39.23
N THR A 153 -7.97 -10.23 -38.09
CA THR A 153 -8.67 -8.94 -38.06
C THR A 153 -7.77 -7.79 -38.53
N CYS A 154 -8.38 -6.85 -39.26
CA CYS A 154 -7.75 -5.64 -39.74
C CYS A 154 -7.60 -4.57 -38.65
N VAL A 155 -6.43 -3.95 -38.61
CA VAL A 155 -6.15 -2.77 -37.78
C VAL A 155 -6.92 -1.52 -38.28
N ALA A 156 -6.94 -0.47 -37.47
CA ALA A 156 -7.59 0.80 -37.80
C ALA A 156 -7.14 1.38 -39.16
N GLY A 157 -8.08 1.94 -39.93
CA GLY A 157 -7.84 2.56 -41.22
C GLY A 157 -7.88 1.61 -42.42
N LYS A 158 -7.99 0.30 -42.18
CA LYS A 158 -8.14 -0.73 -43.22
C LYS A 158 -9.59 -0.88 -43.69
N THR A 159 -9.78 -1.36 -44.91
CA THR A 159 -11.09 -1.61 -45.52
C THR A 159 -11.78 -2.80 -44.85
N CYS A 160 -13.09 -2.72 -44.69
CA CYS A 160 -13.91 -3.79 -44.09
C CYS A 160 -15.31 -3.84 -44.70
N LEU A 161 -16.00 -4.96 -44.51
CA LEU A 161 -17.40 -5.13 -44.88
C LEU A 161 -18.31 -5.28 -43.65
N ILE A 162 -17.80 -5.93 -42.60
CA ILE A 162 -18.51 -6.19 -41.34
C ILE A 162 -17.57 -5.99 -40.14
N ASP A 163 -18.13 -5.81 -38.94
CA ASP A 163 -17.34 -5.57 -37.73
C ASP A 163 -16.37 -6.70 -37.40
N LYS A 164 -16.67 -7.94 -37.81
CA LYS A 164 -15.78 -9.09 -37.61
C LYS A 164 -14.45 -8.91 -38.35
N ASP A 165 -14.42 -8.12 -39.42
CA ASP A 165 -13.21 -7.90 -40.21
C ASP A 165 -12.19 -7.04 -39.47
N CYS A 166 -12.60 -6.29 -38.45
CA CYS A 166 -11.78 -5.28 -37.78
C CYS A 166 -11.37 -5.69 -36.36
N GLU A 167 -10.34 -5.06 -35.81
CA GLU A 167 -10.08 -5.06 -34.37
C GLU A 167 -11.14 -4.23 -33.62
N GLY A 168 -11.42 -3.00 -34.09
CA GLY A 168 -12.54 -2.15 -33.66
C GLY A 168 -13.84 -2.43 -34.45
N LEU A 169 -14.67 -1.41 -34.67
CA LEU A 169 -15.86 -1.49 -35.53
C LEU A 169 -15.59 -1.17 -37.00
N CYS A 170 -16.38 -1.75 -37.90
CA CYS A 170 -16.38 -1.38 -39.32
C CYS A 170 -17.31 -0.19 -39.56
N THR A 171 -16.73 1.01 -39.65
CA THR A 171 -17.51 2.25 -39.83
C THR A 171 -17.30 2.79 -41.24
N SER A 172 -18.39 2.89 -42.01
CA SER A 172 -18.36 3.40 -43.40
C SER A 172 -17.36 2.66 -44.30
N GLY A 173 -17.23 1.34 -44.11
CA GLY A 173 -16.32 0.49 -44.89
C GLY A 173 -14.85 0.60 -44.47
N THR A 174 -14.53 1.22 -43.33
CA THR A 174 -13.17 1.30 -42.78
C THR A 174 -13.16 0.94 -41.29
N CYS A 175 -12.15 0.21 -40.85
CA CYS A 175 -11.96 -0.15 -39.45
C CYS A 175 -11.64 1.08 -38.60
N ALA A 176 -12.45 1.30 -37.56
CA ALA A 176 -12.14 2.24 -36.49
C ALA A 176 -11.05 1.67 -35.56
N ALA A 177 -10.39 2.55 -34.80
CA ALA A 177 -9.53 2.10 -33.71
C ALA A 177 -10.37 1.45 -32.61
N PRO A 178 -9.93 0.32 -32.02
CA PRO A 178 -10.64 -0.31 -30.91
C PRO A 178 -10.64 0.61 -29.69
N SER A 179 -11.74 0.61 -28.94
CA SER A 179 -11.88 1.38 -27.70
C SER A 179 -12.84 0.70 -26.73
N HIS A 180 -12.74 1.04 -25.44
CA HIS A 180 -13.58 0.46 -24.39
C HIS A 180 -15.04 0.95 -24.35
N GLU A 181 -15.50 1.63 -25.40
CA GLU A 181 -16.83 2.23 -25.48
C GLU A 181 -17.41 2.12 -26.91
N ASP A 182 -16.89 1.19 -27.73
CA ASP A 182 -17.27 1.06 -29.13
C ASP A 182 -18.37 0.02 -29.38
N GLY A 183 -18.92 -0.64 -28.36
CA GLY A 183 -19.98 -1.63 -28.51
C GLY A 183 -19.48 -3.01 -28.92
N LYS A 184 -18.16 -3.26 -28.92
CA LYS A 184 -17.56 -4.54 -29.28
C LYS A 184 -16.58 -4.99 -28.21
N LYS A 185 -16.74 -6.24 -27.76
CA LYS A 185 -15.78 -6.89 -26.86
C LYS A 185 -14.42 -7.04 -27.54
N ASN A 186 -13.48 -6.17 -27.21
CA ASN A 186 -12.13 -6.14 -27.78
C ASN A 186 -11.08 -5.80 -26.69
N LEU A 187 -9.83 -5.57 -27.09
CA LEU A 187 -8.74 -5.26 -26.17
C LEU A 187 -8.62 -6.31 -25.04
N ASP A 188 -8.63 -5.89 -23.77
CA ASP A 188 -8.55 -6.76 -22.59
C ASP A 188 -9.91 -6.97 -21.89
N GLU A 189 -11.01 -6.63 -22.54
CA GLU A 189 -12.35 -6.64 -21.96
C GLU A 189 -12.86 -8.05 -21.63
N THR A 190 -13.58 -8.17 -20.52
CA THR A 190 -14.25 -9.43 -20.15
C THR A 190 -15.69 -9.51 -20.65
N ASP A 191 -16.35 -8.37 -20.84
CA ASP A 191 -17.64 -8.22 -21.51
C ASP A 191 -17.60 -6.99 -22.43
N VAL A 192 -18.59 -6.80 -23.29
CA VAL A 192 -18.63 -5.66 -24.22
C VAL A 192 -18.49 -4.34 -23.45
N ASP A 193 -17.47 -3.55 -23.81
CA ASP A 193 -17.17 -2.21 -23.26
C ASP A 193 -16.81 -2.18 -21.76
N CYS A 194 -16.44 -3.31 -21.15
CA CYS A 194 -16.12 -3.35 -19.74
C CYS A 194 -15.27 -4.56 -19.28
N GLY A 195 -14.69 -4.42 -18.08
CA GLY A 195 -13.86 -5.43 -17.43
C GLY A 195 -12.47 -5.54 -18.04
N GLY A 196 -11.59 -6.33 -17.43
CA GLY A 196 -10.18 -6.29 -17.74
C GLY A 196 -9.42 -5.25 -16.92
N ALA A 197 -8.17 -5.03 -17.26
CA ALA A 197 -7.28 -4.12 -16.54
C ALA A 197 -7.43 -2.66 -17.01
N THR A 198 -7.83 -2.43 -18.27
CA THR A 198 -7.84 -1.08 -18.86
C THR A 198 -9.23 -0.51 -19.13
N ALA A 199 -10.27 -1.35 -19.22
CA ALA A 199 -11.66 -0.92 -19.39
C ALA A 199 -12.33 -0.52 -18.05
N PRO A 200 -13.45 0.21 -18.07
CA PRO A 200 -14.25 0.46 -16.86
C PRO A 200 -14.84 -0.83 -16.29
N GLY A 201 -15.19 -0.82 -15.00
CA GLY A 201 -15.83 -1.97 -14.35
C GLY A 201 -17.20 -2.29 -14.96
N CYS A 202 -17.45 -3.58 -15.11
CA CYS A 202 -18.72 -4.12 -15.57
C CYS A 202 -19.83 -4.00 -14.51
N PHE A 203 -21.04 -3.74 -14.98
CA PHE A 203 -22.26 -3.76 -14.17
C PHE A 203 -22.64 -5.18 -13.72
N VAL A 204 -23.44 -5.31 -12.67
CA VAL A 204 -23.99 -6.60 -12.23
C VAL A 204 -24.68 -7.35 -13.40
N GLY A 205 -24.39 -8.64 -13.50
CA GLY A 205 -24.89 -9.57 -14.53
C GLY A 205 -23.97 -9.73 -15.74
N LYS A 206 -22.99 -8.84 -15.93
CA LYS A 206 -22.00 -8.90 -17.02
C LYS A 206 -20.90 -9.92 -16.76
N VAL A 207 -20.25 -10.39 -17.82
CA VAL A 207 -19.19 -11.40 -17.75
C VAL A 207 -17.94 -10.82 -17.11
N CYS A 208 -17.35 -11.59 -16.19
CA CYS A 208 -16.10 -11.26 -15.52
C CYS A 208 -15.23 -12.51 -15.38
N SER A 209 -13.91 -12.29 -15.30
CA SER A 209 -12.92 -13.31 -14.98
C SER A 209 -12.38 -13.16 -13.57
N VAL A 210 -12.29 -11.92 -13.08
CA VAL A 210 -11.83 -11.55 -11.73
C VAL A 210 -12.74 -10.49 -11.13
N SER A 211 -12.74 -10.36 -9.80
CA SER A 211 -13.58 -9.39 -9.10
C SER A 211 -13.36 -7.94 -9.56
N ASN A 212 -12.13 -7.56 -9.89
CA ASN A 212 -11.81 -6.20 -10.35
C ASN A 212 -12.43 -5.86 -11.72
N ASP A 213 -12.92 -6.85 -12.47
CA ASP A 213 -13.67 -6.58 -13.71
C ASP A 213 -15.02 -5.96 -13.42
N CYS A 214 -15.52 -6.00 -12.17
CA CYS A 214 -16.84 -5.53 -11.79
C CYS A 214 -16.77 -4.21 -11.01
N ASN A 215 -17.74 -3.31 -11.24
CA ASN A 215 -17.82 -2.04 -10.48
C ASN A 215 -17.94 -2.28 -8.96
N LEU A 216 -18.69 -3.32 -8.57
CA LEU A 216 -18.85 -3.71 -7.17
C LEU A 216 -17.79 -4.70 -6.69
N GLN A 217 -16.70 -4.91 -7.43
CA GLN A 217 -15.58 -5.75 -7.04
C GLN A 217 -15.95 -7.18 -6.61
N TYR A 218 -16.97 -7.78 -7.24
CA TYR A 218 -17.37 -9.15 -6.94
C TYR A 218 -17.78 -9.93 -8.20
N CYS A 219 -16.88 -10.82 -8.62
CA CYS A 219 -17.14 -11.76 -9.70
C CYS A 219 -17.56 -13.13 -9.12
N LYS A 220 -18.81 -13.52 -9.35
CA LYS A 220 -19.37 -14.78 -8.84
C LYS A 220 -19.78 -15.66 -10.01
N ALA A 221 -19.15 -16.84 -10.09
CA ALA A 221 -19.44 -17.82 -11.14
C ALA A 221 -19.35 -17.25 -12.58
N GLY A 222 -18.37 -16.37 -12.82
CA GLY A 222 -18.12 -15.77 -14.15
C GLY A 222 -19.00 -14.58 -14.50
N ALA A 223 -19.82 -14.09 -13.56
CA ALA A 223 -20.63 -12.88 -13.74
C ALA A 223 -20.50 -11.91 -12.56
N CYS A 224 -20.56 -10.61 -12.84
CA CYS A 224 -20.57 -9.59 -11.82
C CYS A 224 -21.82 -9.74 -10.96
N ALA A 225 -21.64 -9.76 -9.66
CA ALA A 225 -22.73 -9.94 -8.70
C ALA A 225 -22.71 -8.81 -7.68
N GLN A 226 -23.88 -8.52 -7.11
CA GLN A 226 -23.95 -7.64 -5.95
C GLN A 226 -23.30 -8.36 -4.75
N PRO A 227 -22.27 -7.77 -4.12
CA PRO A 227 -21.73 -8.28 -2.86
C PRO A 227 -22.76 -8.10 -1.74
N LEU A 228 -22.82 -9.08 -0.83
CA LEU A 228 -23.59 -9.00 0.40
C LEU A 228 -22.63 -8.65 1.54
N THR A 229 -23.09 -7.85 2.50
CA THR A 229 -22.26 -7.34 3.60
C THR A 229 -22.29 -8.24 4.85
N ASP A 230 -22.82 -9.45 4.72
CA ASP A 230 -23.06 -10.41 5.81
C ASP A 230 -23.11 -11.88 5.31
N ASP A 231 -22.40 -12.19 4.23
CA ASP A 231 -22.40 -13.53 3.61
C ASP A 231 -21.20 -14.41 4.00
N ASN A 232 -20.38 -13.96 4.94
CA ASN A 232 -19.16 -14.63 5.41
C ASN A 232 -18.09 -14.80 4.32
N ILE A 233 -18.10 -13.95 3.30
CA ILE A 233 -17.10 -13.95 2.23
C ILE A 233 -16.54 -12.55 2.10
N LYS A 234 -15.21 -12.41 2.19
CA LYS A 234 -14.55 -11.14 1.88
C LYS A 234 -14.73 -10.80 0.40
N ASN A 235 -15.68 -9.93 0.09
CA ASN A 235 -16.03 -9.54 -1.27
C ASN A 235 -16.33 -8.03 -1.37
N GLY A 236 -16.46 -7.53 -2.60
CA GLY A 236 -16.64 -6.10 -2.83
C GLY A 236 -15.50 -5.27 -2.24
N ALA A 237 -15.86 -4.22 -1.50
CA ALA A 237 -14.90 -3.30 -0.89
C ALA A 237 -14.37 -3.75 0.49
N GLU A 238 -14.81 -4.90 0.98
CA GLU A 238 -14.50 -5.36 2.33
C GLU A 238 -13.01 -5.47 2.62
N THR A 239 -12.58 -4.95 3.78
CA THR A 239 -11.18 -5.07 4.22
C THR A 239 -10.95 -6.33 5.05
N ASP A 240 -11.99 -6.81 5.73
CA ASP A 240 -12.09 -8.14 6.35
C ASP A 240 -13.49 -8.71 6.06
N VAL A 241 -13.70 -9.99 6.30
CA VAL A 241 -14.98 -10.67 6.02
C VAL A 241 -16.16 -9.91 6.65
N ASP A 242 -17.11 -9.49 5.80
CA ASP A 242 -18.36 -8.78 6.14
C ASP A 242 -18.16 -7.37 6.73
N CYS A 243 -16.97 -6.78 6.61
CA CYS A 243 -16.70 -5.48 7.21
C CYS A 243 -15.55 -4.66 6.59
N GLY A 244 -15.62 -3.35 6.86
CA GLY A 244 -14.62 -2.36 6.51
C GLY A 244 -14.59 -2.03 5.02
N GLY A 245 -13.82 -1.00 4.66
CA GLY A 245 -13.73 -0.51 3.30
C GLY A 245 -14.77 0.54 2.93
N PRO A 246 -14.60 1.15 1.75
CA PRO A 246 -15.49 2.20 1.27
C PRO A 246 -16.87 1.67 0.84
N THR A 247 -17.83 2.58 0.72
CA THR A 247 -19.08 2.31 0.00
C THR A 247 -18.78 2.17 -1.49
N LEU A 248 -19.26 1.09 -2.11
CA LEU A 248 -19.28 0.94 -3.57
C LEU A 248 -20.66 1.33 -4.11
N THR A 249 -20.68 2.05 -5.22
CA THR A 249 -21.92 2.53 -5.86
C THR A 249 -21.95 2.10 -7.32
N GLU A 250 -23.08 1.52 -7.74
CA GLU A 250 -23.36 1.14 -9.11
C GLU A 250 -24.79 1.57 -9.46
N GLY A 251 -24.95 2.64 -10.25
CA GLY A 251 -26.28 3.20 -10.54
C GLY A 251 -27.03 3.57 -9.25
N ALA A 252 -28.18 2.91 -9.00
CA ALA A 252 -28.98 3.12 -7.79
C ALA A 252 -28.52 2.25 -6.59
N LEU A 253 -27.62 1.30 -6.81
CA LEU A 253 -27.14 0.38 -5.79
C LEU A 253 -25.99 1.01 -4.99
N ASN A 254 -26.09 0.95 -3.66
CA ASN A 254 -25.06 1.39 -2.74
C ASN A 254 -24.78 0.27 -1.74
N VAL A 255 -23.57 -0.30 -1.77
CA VAL A 255 -23.14 -1.36 -0.85
C VAL A 255 -22.15 -0.75 0.14
N THR A 256 -22.54 -0.70 1.42
CA THR A 256 -21.70 -0.15 2.49
C THR A 256 -21.45 -1.23 3.54
N PRO A 257 -20.23 -1.78 3.62
CA PRO A 257 -19.87 -2.74 4.64
C PRO A 257 -20.04 -2.17 6.06
N SER A 258 -20.33 -3.05 7.02
CA SER A 258 -20.32 -2.69 8.43
C SER A 258 -18.90 -2.32 8.87
N ARG A 259 -18.74 -1.54 9.96
CA ARG A 259 -17.39 -1.30 10.49
C ARG A 259 -16.86 -2.53 11.22
N CYS A 260 -15.61 -2.87 10.96
CA CYS A 260 -14.92 -4.01 11.54
C CYS A 260 -14.76 -3.91 13.06
N ALA A 261 -15.02 -5.04 13.73
CA ALA A 261 -14.71 -5.23 15.14
C ALA A 261 -13.19 -5.25 15.38
N LEU A 262 -12.77 -5.29 16.64
CA LEU A 262 -11.36 -5.38 17.02
C LEU A 262 -10.72 -6.64 16.45
N THR A 263 -9.39 -6.61 16.24
CA THR A 263 -8.55 -7.69 15.68
C THR A 263 -8.81 -8.05 14.22
N LYS A 264 -9.87 -7.52 13.61
CA LYS A 264 -10.16 -7.63 12.18
C LYS A 264 -9.23 -6.76 11.35
N THR A 265 -8.98 -7.18 10.12
CA THR A 265 -8.12 -6.50 9.15
C THR A 265 -8.75 -5.19 8.69
N CYS A 266 -7.93 -4.17 8.50
CA CYS A 266 -8.36 -2.85 8.03
C CYS A 266 -7.34 -2.25 7.07
N ALA A 267 -7.80 -1.37 6.19
CA ALA A 267 -6.96 -0.53 5.35
C ALA A 267 -6.82 0.88 5.93
N ALA A 268 -7.89 1.41 6.51
CA ALA A 268 -8.02 2.76 7.04
C ALA A 268 -8.78 2.80 8.39
N ASP A 269 -8.63 3.89 9.13
CA ASP A 269 -9.30 4.12 10.42
C ASP A 269 -10.84 4.05 10.30
N SER A 270 -11.39 4.46 9.15
CA SER A 270 -12.83 4.41 8.85
C SER A 270 -13.40 2.99 8.82
N ASP A 271 -12.56 2.00 8.57
CA ASP A 271 -12.97 0.59 8.49
C ASP A 271 -13.32 0.04 9.86
N CYS A 272 -12.73 0.59 10.92
CA CYS A 272 -12.84 0.06 12.28
C CYS A 272 -13.97 0.71 13.06
N ALA A 273 -14.72 -0.10 13.81
CA ALA A 273 -15.76 0.40 14.72
C ALA A 273 -15.16 1.31 15.81
N SER A 274 -13.91 1.05 16.21
CA SER A 274 -13.13 1.89 17.12
C SER A 274 -12.64 3.20 16.47
N GLY A 275 -12.65 3.29 15.14
CA GLY A 275 -12.05 4.40 14.40
C GLY A 275 -10.52 4.36 14.35
N VAL A 276 -9.88 3.22 14.65
CA VAL A 276 -8.42 3.10 14.68
C VAL A 276 -7.95 1.82 14.00
N CYS A 277 -7.23 1.98 12.89
CA CYS A 277 -6.52 0.93 12.19
C CYS A 277 -5.02 0.96 12.54
N SER A 278 -4.48 -0.14 13.05
CA SER A 278 -3.08 -0.21 13.48
C SER A 278 -2.08 -0.18 12.33
N ASP A 279 -0.80 0.03 12.64
CA ASP A 279 0.29 -0.07 11.66
C ASP A 279 0.43 -1.50 11.11
N THR A 280 -0.05 -2.50 11.86
CA THR A 280 -0.11 -3.90 11.42
C THR A 280 -1.44 -4.26 10.73
N LYS A 281 -2.22 -3.24 10.32
CA LYS A 281 -3.47 -3.39 9.55
C LYS A 281 -4.56 -4.19 10.27
N VAL A 282 -4.69 -4.00 11.58
CA VAL A 282 -5.79 -4.56 12.37
C VAL A 282 -6.50 -3.48 13.20
N CYS A 283 -7.81 -3.63 13.40
CA CYS A 283 -8.60 -2.73 14.23
C CYS A 283 -8.22 -2.88 15.71
N VAL A 284 -7.89 -1.76 16.35
CA VAL A 284 -7.42 -1.71 17.75
C VAL A 284 -8.30 -0.81 18.62
N GLU A 285 -8.24 -0.99 19.93
CA GLU A 285 -9.17 -0.39 20.89
C GLU A 285 -9.06 1.13 21.00
N ALA A 286 -7.86 1.66 20.81
CA ALA A 286 -7.52 3.03 21.14
C ALA A 286 -6.36 3.54 20.29
N PRO A 287 -6.26 4.87 20.07
CA PRO A 287 -5.26 5.44 19.17
C PRO A 287 -3.83 5.19 19.64
N SER A 288 -3.58 5.07 20.96
CA SER A 288 -2.23 4.76 21.45
C SER A 288 -1.74 3.36 21.11
N CYS A 289 -2.63 2.42 20.77
CA CYS A 289 -2.27 1.06 20.36
C CYS A 289 -2.15 0.87 18.85
N ARG A 290 -2.11 1.98 18.08
CA ARG A 290 -1.74 1.96 16.66
C ARG A 290 -0.36 1.31 16.40
N PRO A 291 0.73 1.67 17.11
CA PRO A 291 2.03 1.05 16.90
C PRO A 291 2.09 -0.38 17.41
N ARG A 292 2.90 -1.23 16.75
CA ARG A 292 3.17 -2.59 17.25
C ARG A 292 3.88 -2.55 18.61
N HIS A 293 5.05 -1.92 18.68
CA HIS A 293 5.85 -1.86 19.90
C HIS A 293 5.18 -0.94 20.93
N GLY A 294 4.80 -1.53 22.07
CA GLY A 294 4.04 -0.86 23.11
C GLY A 294 2.52 -0.87 22.91
N GLY A 295 2.01 -1.15 21.71
CA GLY A 295 0.57 -1.26 21.45
C GLY A 295 0.05 -2.70 21.39
N ALA A 296 0.87 -3.65 20.92
CA ALA A 296 0.49 -5.05 20.71
C ALA A 296 1.55 -6.06 21.21
N THR A 297 2.36 -5.65 22.20
CA THR A 297 3.50 -6.42 22.73
C THR A 297 3.39 -6.73 24.22
N CYS A 298 2.24 -6.47 24.84
CA CYS A 298 2.00 -6.79 26.24
C CYS A 298 1.66 -8.27 26.40
N GLY A 299 2.05 -8.87 27.53
CA GLY A 299 1.91 -10.31 27.76
C GLY A 299 3.26 -10.99 28.02
N THR A 300 3.31 -12.30 27.87
CA THR A 300 4.46 -13.11 28.32
C THR A 300 5.52 -13.25 27.23
N GLY A 301 6.80 -13.22 27.63
CA GLY A 301 7.95 -13.40 26.74
C GLY A 301 8.29 -12.16 25.92
N GLU A 302 9.56 -12.02 25.54
CA GLU A 302 10.05 -10.85 24.81
C GLU A 302 9.74 -10.91 23.32
N THR A 303 9.71 -9.76 22.64
CA THR A 303 9.52 -9.72 21.19
C THR A 303 10.63 -10.50 20.47
N GLY A 304 10.21 -11.48 19.67
CA GLY A 304 11.13 -12.40 18.98
C GLY A 304 11.54 -13.63 19.80
N GLN A 305 11.14 -13.74 21.06
CA GLN A 305 11.38 -14.93 21.88
C GLN A 305 10.42 -16.07 21.49
N ALA A 306 10.94 -17.29 21.37
CA ALA A 306 10.11 -18.48 21.16
C ALA A 306 9.12 -18.67 22.33
N GLY A 307 7.85 -18.89 22.00
CA GLY A 307 6.78 -19.03 23.00
C GLY A 307 6.29 -17.70 23.60
N ALA A 308 6.72 -16.54 23.08
CA ALA A 308 6.10 -15.27 23.43
C ALA A 308 4.61 -15.28 23.05
N ASN A 309 3.78 -14.75 23.95
CA ASN A 309 2.34 -14.65 23.78
C ASN A 309 1.92 -13.21 24.08
N HIS A 310 1.72 -12.44 23.01
CA HIS A 310 1.41 -11.02 23.08
C HIS A 310 -0.04 -10.75 22.72
N GLU A 311 -0.59 -9.73 23.35
CA GLU A 311 -1.90 -9.18 23.07
C GLU A 311 -1.89 -7.64 23.12
N SER A 312 -3.03 -7.03 22.84
CA SER A 312 -3.18 -5.58 22.88
C SER A 312 -2.83 -5.02 24.26
N CYS A 313 -1.92 -4.06 24.29
CA CYS A 313 -1.61 -3.27 25.48
C CYS A 313 -2.76 -2.34 25.90
N CYS A 314 -3.77 -2.15 25.03
CA CYS A 314 -4.99 -1.40 25.32
C CYS A 314 -6.15 -2.31 25.75
N LYS A 315 -5.90 -3.62 25.95
CA LYS A 315 -6.93 -4.53 26.44
C LYS A 315 -7.46 -4.05 27.78
N THR A 316 -8.78 -4.00 27.89
CA THR A 316 -9.47 -3.54 29.11
C THR A 316 -10.42 -4.60 29.64
N LEU A 317 -10.50 -4.72 30.95
CA LEU A 317 -11.39 -5.67 31.63
C LEU A 317 -12.46 -4.92 32.44
N PRO A 318 -13.71 -5.43 32.51
CA PRO A 318 -14.78 -4.78 33.27
C PRO A 318 -14.53 -4.95 34.78
N VAL A 319 -14.74 -3.86 35.53
CA VAL A 319 -14.70 -3.89 36.99
C VAL A 319 -16.10 -4.20 37.52
N SER A 320 -16.32 -5.46 37.91
CA SER A 320 -17.62 -5.94 38.40
C SER A 320 -18.17 -5.09 39.54
N GLY A 321 -19.43 -4.65 39.40
CA GLY A 321 -20.13 -3.88 40.43
C GLY A 321 -19.73 -2.40 40.52
N LEU A 322 -18.80 -1.93 39.66
CA LEU A 322 -18.42 -0.53 39.60
C LEU A 322 -18.97 0.14 38.33
N THR A 323 -19.80 1.16 38.53
CA THR A 323 -20.33 2.00 37.45
C THR A 323 -20.06 3.47 37.76
N MET A 324 -20.04 4.31 36.72
CA MET A 324 -19.86 5.75 36.86
C MET A 324 -20.85 6.49 35.97
N SER A 325 -21.38 7.61 36.44
CA SER A 325 -22.18 8.51 35.61
C SER A 325 -21.26 9.32 34.70
N HIS A 326 -21.57 9.34 33.41
CA HIS A 326 -20.88 10.15 32.42
C HIS A 326 -21.91 10.70 31.44
N MET A 327 -21.94 12.03 31.29
CA MET A 327 -22.90 12.74 30.43
C MET A 327 -24.37 12.34 30.69
N GLY A 328 -24.73 12.12 31.95
CA GLY A 328 -26.09 11.74 32.36
C GLY A 328 -26.44 10.26 32.18
N VAL A 329 -25.50 9.43 31.70
CA VAL A 329 -25.70 7.99 31.52
C VAL A 329 -24.82 7.22 32.49
N THR A 330 -25.39 6.21 33.16
CA THR A 330 -24.60 5.26 33.95
C THR A 330 -23.86 4.32 33.02
N LYS A 331 -22.53 4.30 33.12
CA LYS A 331 -21.62 3.53 32.28
C LYS A 331 -20.87 2.49 33.09
N GLN A 332 -20.57 1.35 32.46
CA GLN A 332 -19.77 0.30 33.08
C GLN A 332 -18.29 0.72 33.08
N VAL A 333 -17.61 0.57 34.22
CA VAL A 333 -16.18 0.87 34.33
C VAL A 333 -15.36 -0.31 33.81
N TYR A 334 -14.38 0.02 32.97
CA TYR A 334 -13.33 -0.87 32.47
C TYR A 334 -11.98 -0.31 32.87
N VAL A 335 -11.02 -1.18 33.20
CA VAL A 335 -9.64 -0.79 33.54
C VAL A 335 -8.67 -1.53 32.63
N ASP A 336 -7.64 -0.83 32.16
CA ASP A 336 -6.59 -1.41 31.33
C ASP A 336 -5.91 -2.55 32.07
N LYS A 337 -5.79 -3.70 31.40
CA LYS A 337 -5.16 -4.91 31.94
C LYS A 337 -3.70 -4.65 32.32
N TYR A 338 -3.03 -3.82 31.54
CA TYR A 338 -1.60 -3.53 31.58
C TYR A 338 -1.31 -2.07 31.92
N GLU A 339 -0.10 -1.82 32.44
CA GLU A 339 0.45 -0.47 32.58
C GLU A 339 0.59 0.22 31.21
N ILE A 340 0.58 1.55 31.22
CA ILE A 340 0.85 2.35 30.01
C ILE A 340 2.30 2.11 29.57
N THR A 341 2.51 1.87 28.28
CA THR A 341 3.84 1.65 27.68
C THR A 341 4.41 2.94 27.10
N ALA A 342 5.73 3.01 26.94
CA ALA A 342 6.38 4.17 26.35
C ALA A 342 6.00 4.36 24.86
N GLY A 343 5.75 3.28 24.13
CA GLY A 343 5.30 3.31 22.73
C GLY A 343 3.91 3.94 22.58
N ARG A 344 2.99 3.64 23.50
CA ARG A 344 1.66 4.28 23.57
C ARG A 344 1.78 5.79 23.77
N VAL A 345 2.65 6.22 24.68
CA VAL A 345 2.91 7.65 24.92
C VAL A 345 3.60 8.31 23.73
N ARG A 346 4.52 7.61 23.05
CA ARG A 346 5.18 8.14 21.84
C ARG A 346 4.18 8.42 20.73
N GLU A 347 3.21 7.53 20.54
CA GLU A 347 2.14 7.74 19.56
C GLU A 347 1.27 8.95 19.93
N TRP A 348 0.97 9.14 21.22
CA TRP A 348 0.29 10.34 21.69
C TRP A 348 1.08 11.63 21.42
N VAL A 349 2.38 11.64 21.74
CA VAL A 349 3.25 12.80 21.49
C VAL A 349 3.31 13.11 20.00
N ARG A 350 3.44 12.09 19.13
CA ARG A 350 3.38 12.24 17.67
C ARG A 350 2.08 12.89 17.23
N ALA A 351 0.94 12.41 17.73
CA ALA A 351 -0.38 12.91 17.38
C ALA A 351 -0.60 14.36 17.84
N ILE A 352 -0.19 14.71 19.06
CA ILE A 352 -0.27 16.10 19.56
C ILE A 352 0.60 17.02 18.71
N ARG A 353 1.86 16.67 18.47
CA ARG A 353 2.75 17.46 17.61
C ARG A 353 2.15 17.64 16.22
N ALA A 354 1.61 16.58 15.61
CA ALA A 354 0.95 16.66 14.30
C ALA A 354 -0.28 17.61 14.31
N GLN A 355 -1.08 17.58 15.37
CA GLN A 355 -2.27 18.43 15.50
C GLN A 355 -1.92 19.92 15.68
N TYR A 356 -0.80 20.24 16.32
CA TYR A 356 -0.42 21.62 16.68
C TYR A 356 0.83 22.11 15.94
N GLY A 357 0.99 21.73 14.67
CA GLY A 357 2.02 22.31 13.79
C GLY A 357 3.46 21.98 14.20
N GLY A 358 3.68 20.80 14.77
CA GLY A 358 4.98 20.34 15.27
C GLY A 358 5.22 20.61 16.76
N VAL A 359 4.25 21.20 17.47
CA VAL A 359 4.40 21.63 18.86
C VAL A 359 3.63 20.71 19.83
N GLY A 360 4.27 20.31 20.93
CA GLY A 360 3.70 19.53 22.02
C GLY A 360 2.72 20.29 22.91
N ASN A 361 1.68 20.89 22.32
CA ASN A 361 0.71 21.73 23.03
C ASN A 361 -0.41 20.90 23.69
N VAL A 362 -0.05 20.13 24.72
CA VAL A 362 -0.99 19.32 25.50
C VAL A 362 -2.00 20.20 26.23
N ARG A 363 -1.61 21.38 26.71
CA ARG A 363 -2.50 22.30 27.43
C ARG A 363 -3.68 22.73 26.55
N ALA A 364 -3.44 23.14 25.30
CA ALA A 364 -4.52 23.51 24.39
C ALA A 364 -5.43 22.33 24.10
N TRP A 365 -4.85 21.14 23.88
CA TRP A 365 -5.62 19.93 23.63
C TRP A 365 -6.53 19.58 24.81
N VAL A 366 -5.98 19.55 26.03
CA VAL A 366 -6.73 19.25 27.26
C VAL A 366 -7.80 20.31 27.50
N THR A 367 -7.49 21.58 27.28
CA THR A 367 -8.49 22.67 27.44
C THR A 367 -9.69 22.46 26.53
N ALA A 368 -9.46 22.09 25.26
CA ALA A 368 -10.54 21.76 24.33
C ALA A 368 -11.31 20.49 24.76
N LYS A 369 -10.60 19.45 25.22
CA LYS A 369 -11.22 18.20 25.66
C LYS A 369 -12.09 18.38 26.90
N MET A 370 -11.65 19.17 27.88
CA MET A 370 -12.41 19.47 29.10
C MET A 370 -13.73 20.20 28.81
N ALA A 371 -13.77 21.02 27.75
CA ALA A 371 -15.01 21.68 27.34
C ALA A 371 -16.07 20.69 26.80
N ALA A 372 -15.63 19.53 26.30
CA ALA A 372 -16.50 18.48 25.78
C ALA A 372 -16.78 17.35 26.79
N ASP A 373 -16.00 17.25 27.86
CA ASP A 373 -16.01 16.09 28.76
C ASP A 373 -15.82 16.49 30.23
N SER A 374 -16.87 16.32 31.03
CA SER A 374 -16.90 16.69 32.45
C SER A 374 -15.99 15.84 33.34
N LEU A 375 -15.68 14.59 32.94
CA LEU A 375 -14.78 13.74 33.70
C LEU A 375 -13.32 14.13 33.46
N VAL A 376 -12.96 14.45 32.22
CA VAL A 376 -11.66 15.07 31.92
C VAL A 376 -11.52 16.39 32.67
N GLN A 377 -12.57 17.22 32.70
CA GLN A 377 -12.59 18.46 33.47
C GLN A 377 -12.36 18.22 34.97
N THR A 378 -12.97 17.17 35.54
CA THR A 378 -12.78 16.80 36.94
C THR A 378 -11.33 16.40 37.23
N GLN A 379 -10.68 15.64 36.34
CA GLN A 379 -9.31 15.20 36.55
C GLN A 379 -8.27 16.30 36.34
N LEU A 380 -8.48 17.20 35.38
CA LEU A 380 -7.41 18.07 34.89
C LEU A 380 -7.61 19.57 35.16
N SER A 381 -8.80 20.03 35.54
CA SER A 381 -9.07 21.48 35.71
C SER A 381 -8.10 22.19 36.65
N ALA A 382 -7.78 21.58 37.79
CA ALA A 382 -6.83 22.12 38.77
C ALA A 382 -5.36 22.04 38.32
N HIS A 383 -5.06 21.33 37.21
CA HIS A 383 -3.70 20.92 36.84
C HIS A 383 -3.29 21.35 35.43
N THR A 384 -4.16 22.02 34.68
CA THR A 384 -3.90 22.49 33.30
C THR A 384 -2.65 23.37 33.18
N ALA A 385 -2.34 24.15 34.22
CA ALA A 385 -1.16 25.01 34.26
C ALA A 385 0.16 24.22 34.27
N TYR A 386 0.15 22.94 34.69
CA TYR A 386 1.33 22.06 34.69
C TYR A 386 1.56 21.35 33.36
N LEU A 387 0.62 21.44 32.42
CA LEU A 387 0.73 20.80 31.10
C LEU A 387 1.50 21.70 30.13
N PRO A 388 2.32 21.14 29.24
CA PRO A 388 3.08 21.90 28.25
C PRO A 388 2.15 22.55 27.22
N SER A 389 2.45 23.79 26.85
CA SER A 389 1.84 24.51 25.72
C SER A 389 2.80 24.73 24.55
N ARG A 390 4.08 24.39 24.73
CA ARG A 390 5.15 24.47 23.73
C ARG A 390 6.19 23.38 23.95
N GLU A 391 7.16 23.28 23.04
CA GLU A 391 8.25 22.29 23.14
C GLU A 391 9.22 22.61 24.28
N ASP A 392 9.63 23.87 24.42
CA ASP A 392 10.64 24.34 25.37
C ASP A 392 10.44 25.81 25.78
N GLY A 393 11.24 26.29 26.74
CA GLY A 393 11.25 27.68 27.20
C GLY A 393 9.98 28.10 27.95
N GLU A 394 9.20 27.15 28.47
CA GLU A 394 7.95 27.41 29.17
C GLU A 394 8.16 27.38 30.68
N SER A 395 8.45 28.52 31.29
CA SER A 395 8.69 28.56 32.74
C SER A 395 7.40 28.50 33.56
N TYR A 396 7.34 27.57 34.51
CA TYR A 396 6.33 27.50 35.58
C TYR A 396 6.97 27.66 36.96
N ALA A 397 6.33 28.42 37.85
CA ALA A 397 6.83 28.70 39.19
C ALA A 397 6.40 27.60 40.18
N PHE A 398 7.27 26.62 40.42
CA PHE A 398 7.03 25.54 41.36
C PHE A 398 7.35 25.93 42.81
N PRO A 399 6.54 25.53 43.79
CA PRO A 399 6.84 25.76 45.19
C PRO A 399 8.05 24.92 45.67
N LYS A 400 8.94 25.55 46.44
CA LYS A 400 10.11 24.89 47.05
C LYS A 400 9.77 24.31 48.43
N SER A 401 10.51 23.27 48.83
CA SER A 401 10.56 22.86 50.23
C SER A 401 11.19 23.99 51.06
N GLY A 402 10.53 24.40 52.16
CA GLY A 402 10.97 25.54 52.98
C GLY A 402 10.45 26.92 52.55
N GLY A 403 9.59 27.00 51.52
CA GLY A 403 8.94 28.24 51.08
C GLY A 403 9.56 28.89 49.84
N GLY A 404 8.79 29.78 49.19
CA GLY A 404 9.16 30.41 47.92
C GLY A 404 8.91 29.54 46.69
N THR A 405 9.29 30.03 45.51
CA THR A 405 9.10 29.36 44.22
C THR A 405 10.39 29.26 43.39
N THR A 406 10.40 28.35 42.41
CA THR A 406 11.46 28.19 41.40
C THR A 406 10.81 28.09 40.04
N ALA A 407 11.25 28.94 39.12
CA ALA A 407 10.88 28.78 37.72
C ALA A 407 11.59 27.56 37.14
N VAL A 408 10.81 26.61 36.62
CA VAL A 408 11.33 25.43 35.91
C VAL A 408 10.60 25.36 34.58
N ASP A 409 11.33 25.03 33.53
CA ASP A 409 10.75 24.81 32.21
C ASP A 409 9.88 23.55 32.20
N ILE A 410 8.62 23.70 31.78
CA ILE A 410 7.60 22.66 31.69
C ILE A 410 7.20 22.34 30.25
N GLY A 411 7.96 22.80 29.25
CA GLY A 411 7.75 22.44 27.85
C GLY A 411 7.74 20.92 27.64
N MET A 412 7.15 20.46 26.53
CA MET A 412 7.00 19.04 26.22
C MET A 412 8.32 18.26 26.36
N MET A 413 9.42 18.84 25.88
CA MET A 413 10.76 18.27 26.00
C MET A 413 11.17 18.03 27.46
N ASN A 414 10.91 18.98 28.35
CA ASN A 414 11.22 18.85 29.77
C ASN A 414 10.25 17.90 30.48
N GLN A 415 8.98 17.83 30.07
CA GLN A 415 7.99 16.91 30.63
C GLN A 415 8.39 15.46 30.37
N LEU A 416 8.75 15.15 29.13
CA LEU A 416 9.25 13.83 28.73
C LEU A 416 10.69 13.59 29.20
N GLY A 417 11.46 14.65 29.43
CA GLY A 417 12.89 14.60 29.68
C GLY A 417 13.31 14.44 31.14
N PRO A 418 14.60 14.69 31.41
CA PRO A 418 15.25 14.35 32.68
C PRO A 418 14.92 15.31 33.84
N THR A 419 14.33 16.46 33.54
CA THR A 419 14.07 17.55 34.49
C THR A 419 13.20 17.09 35.65
N SER A 420 13.69 17.21 36.88
CA SER A 420 12.89 16.86 38.06
C SER A 420 11.93 17.99 38.43
N TYR A 421 10.68 17.62 38.75
CA TYR A 421 9.67 18.54 39.27
C TYR A 421 9.33 18.27 40.74
N HIS A 422 10.07 17.37 41.39
CA HIS A 422 9.75 16.97 42.75
C HIS A 422 10.01 18.10 43.77
N ARG A 423 9.14 18.24 44.78
CA ARG A 423 9.32 19.19 45.92
C ARG A 423 10.47 18.76 46.84
N GLY A 424 11.70 18.88 46.36
CA GLY A 424 12.90 18.53 47.12
C GLY A 424 14.15 19.26 46.62
N PRO A 425 15.33 18.92 47.15
CA PRO A 425 16.61 19.57 46.80
C PRO A 425 17.05 19.39 45.33
N GLY A 426 16.25 18.72 44.49
CA GLY A 426 16.48 18.54 43.05
C GLY A 426 15.47 19.25 42.14
N LEU A 427 14.56 20.07 42.67
CA LEU A 427 13.55 20.77 41.87
C LEU A 427 14.18 21.60 40.75
N GLY A 428 13.81 21.30 39.51
CA GLY A 428 14.27 22.00 38.31
C GLY A 428 15.66 21.63 37.81
N ALA A 429 16.37 20.75 38.52
CA ALA A 429 17.65 20.24 38.06
C ALA A 429 17.45 18.92 37.28
N PRO A 430 18.30 18.66 36.28
CA PRO A 430 18.42 17.33 35.70
C PRO A 430 19.11 16.43 36.74
N THR A 431 18.34 15.82 37.63
CA THR A 431 18.92 15.07 38.75
C THR A 431 18.86 13.56 38.55
N ALA A 432 19.97 12.90 38.92
CA ALA A 432 20.00 11.46 39.11
C ALA A 432 19.02 10.99 40.22
N THR A 433 18.65 11.87 41.17
CA THR A 433 17.78 11.54 42.30
C THR A 433 16.34 11.16 41.90
N SER A 434 15.82 11.72 40.81
CA SER A 434 14.51 11.31 40.26
C SER A 434 14.60 10.12 39.30
N GLY A 435 15.81 9.72 38.90
CA GLY A 435 16.05 8.55 38.06
C GLY A 435 15.81 8.72 36.55
N CYS A 436 15.47 9.94 36.11
CA CYS A 436 14.99 10.18 34.75
C CYS A 436 16.08 10.63 33.75
N GLY A 437 17.26 11.01 34.24
CA GLY A 437 18.35 11.53 33.40
C GLY A 437 19.43 10.52 33.06
N MET A 438 19.85 10.53 31.80
CA MET A 438 20.90 9.68 31.24
C MET A 438 22.22 10.47 31.15
N TYR A 439 23.08 10.37 32.17
CA TYR A 439 24.35 11.12 32.22
C TYR A 439 25.51 10.21 32.61
N ASP A 440 26.74 10.66 32.31
CA ASP A 440 27.95 9.98 32.75
C ASP A 440 27.96 9.86 34.29
N GLY A 441 28.10 8.64 34.80
CA GLY A 441 27.97 8.32 36.22
C GLY A 441 26.56 8.39 36.82
N ALA A 442 25.51 8.70 36.05
CA ALA A 442 24.12 8.74 36.52
C ALA A 442 23.35 7.49 36.07
N PHE A 443 22.69 6.80 37.01
CA PHE A 443 21.94 5.57 36.74
C PHE A 443 20.50 5.82 36.28
N GLY A 444 20.37 6.47 35.12
CA GLY A 444 19.09 6.84 34.51
C GLY A 444 18.30 5.64 33.99
N HIS A 445 16.98 5.76 33.98
CA HIS A 445 16.09 4.66 33.56
C HIS A 445 14.80 5.16 32.89
N ARG A 446 14.83 6.34 32.27
CA ARG A 446 13.68 6.83 31.50
C ARG A 446 13.39 5.91 30.32
N THR A 447 12.16 5.44 30.16
CA THR A 447 11.76 4.58 29.04
C THR A 447 11.35 5.35 27.79
N TYR A 448 10.98 6.62 27.89
CA TYR A 448 10.79 7.44 26.69
C TYR A 448 12.12 7.69 25.95
N TRP A 449 12.26 7.07 24.77
CA TRP A 449 13.38 7.30 23.85
C TRP A 449 13.45 8.75 23.37
N PHE A 450 14.65 9.31 23.41
CA PHE A 450 15.01 10.59 22.81
C PHE A 450 15.88 10.38 21.58
N ASP A 451 15.60 11.13 20.52
CA ASP A 451 16.45 11.16 19.34
C ASP A 451 17.78 11.89 19.59
N ALA A 452 18.65 11.94 18.59
CA ALA A 452 19.97 12.55 18.72
C ALA A 452 19.92 14.05 19.07
N ALA A 453 18.94 14.80 18.55
CA ALA A 453 18.79 16.22 18.81
C ALA A 453 18.27 16.46 20.24
N GLU A 454 17.25 15.70 20.63
CA GLU A 454 16.66 15.74 21.98
C GLU A 454 17.70 15.39 23.05
N ARG A 455 18.53 14.36 22.83
CA ARG A 455 19.65 14.03 23.75
C ARG A 455 20.69 15.13 23.83
N THR A 456 21.08 15.70 22.68
CA THR A 456 22.08 16.78 22.62
C THR A 456 21.60 18.01 23.39
N TYR A 457 20.32 18.34 23.27
CA TYR A 457 19.70 19.44 24.01
C TYR A 457 19.86 19.31 25.53
N PHE A 458 19.70 18.10 26.07
CA PHE A 458 19.85 17.83 27.50
C PHE A 458 21.26 17.45 27.93
N GLY A 459 22.21 17.32 27.01
CA GLY A 459 23.57 16.82 27.32
C GLY A 459 23.57 15.36 27.78
N GLU A 460 22.60 14.56 27.32
CA GLU A 460 22.49 13.15 27.69
C GLU A 460 23.43 12.27 26.87
N ILE A 461 23.91 11.20 27.51
CA ILE A 461 24.75 10.19 26.86
C ILE A 461 23.92 9.31 25.91
N PRO A 462 24.54 8.72 24.86
CA PRO A 462 23.89 7.70 24.05
C PRO A 462 23.51 6.45 24.86
N ARG A 463 22.51 5.71 24.36
CA ARG A 463 22.14 4.38 24.87
C ARG A 463 22.77 3.32 23.96
N PRO A 464 23.86 2.63 24.38
CA PRO A 464 24.56 1.70 23.51
C PRO A 464 23.86 0.34 23.38
N VAL A 465 23.00 -0.02 24.33
CA VAL A 465 22.40 -1.36 24.40
C VAL A 465 20.93 -1.39 24.01
N THR A 466 20.11 -0.54 24.62
CA THR A 466 18.66 -0.61 24.45
C THR A 466 18.22 0.13 23.19
N THR A 467 17.41 -0.51 22.34
CA THR A 467 16.84 0.15 21.16
C THR A 467 15.59 0.94 21.50
N LYS A 468 15.18 1.84 20.59
CA LYS A 468 13.91 2.57 20.71
C LYS A 468 12.73 1.61 20.84
N GLU A 469 12.66 0.59 19.99
CA GLU A 469 11.56 -0.39 19.96
C GLU A 469 11.48 -1.16 21.29
N GLN A 470 12.62 -1.60 21.83
CA GLN A 470 12.66 -2.26 23.13
C GLN A 470 12.18 -1.35 24.27
N LEU A 471 12.52 -0.06 24.21
CA LEU A 471 12.01 0.92 25.18
C LEU A 471 10.51 1.17 25.02
N ASP A 472 10.01 1.23 23.78
CA ASP A 472 8.60 1.45 23.47
C ASP A 472 7.70 0.34 24.05
N GLU A 473 8.22 -0.88 24.20
CA GLU A 473 7.50 -1.99 24.84
C GLU A 473 7.44 -1.90 26.37
N LYS A 474 8.39 -1.19 27.00
CA LYS A 474 8.49 -1.08 28.46
C LYS A 474 7.42 -0.18 29.04
N SER A 475 7.12 -0.39 30.32
CA SER A 475 6.23 0.49 31.07
C SER A 475 6.75 1.93 31.06
N MET A 476 5.84 2.86 30.83
CA MET A 476 6.15 4.27 30.76
C MET A 476 6.41 4.81 32.17
N ASN A 477 7.57 5.42 32.36
CA ASN A 477 7.95 6.09 33.59
C ASN A 477 8.34 7.55 33.34
N CYS A 478 8.70 8.29 34.39
CA CYS A 478 9.18 9.68 34.23
C CYS A 478 8.16 10.61 33.54
N LEU A 479 6.87 10.42 33.79
CA LEU A 479 5.82 11.38 33.47
C LEU A 479 5.19 11.91 34.75
N THR A 480 4.61 13.10 34.66
CA THR A 480 3.81 13.67 35.74
C THR A 480 2.42 13.04 35.76
N PRO A 481 1.75 12.96 36.92
CA PRO A 481 0.35 12.55 37.04
C PRO A 481 -0.58 13.30 36.06
N ALA A 482 -0.38 14.61 35.91
CA ALA A 482 -1.16 15.42 34.97
C ALA A 482 -0.96 14.97 33.51
N MET A 483 0.26 14.62 33.11
CA MET A 483 0.53 14.08 31.77
C MET A 483 -0.07 12.69 31.58
N TYR A 484 -0.03 11.80 32.58
CA TYR A 484 -0.72 10.51 32.50
C TYR A 484 -2.23 10.66 32.32
N ALA A 485 -2.85 11.58 33.07
CA ALA A 485 -4.27 11.89 32.91
C ALA A 485 -4.60 12.50 31.54
N ALA A 486 -3.75 13.40 31.03
CA ALA A 486 -3.89 13.94 29.68
C ALA A 486 -3.76 12.86 28.59
N PHE A 487 -2.80 11.96 28.73
CA PHE A 487 -2.63 10.80 27.86
C PHE A 487 -3.87 9.90 27.87
N CYS A 488 -4.37 9.51 29.04
CA CYS A 488 -5.54 8.64 29.12
C CYS A 488 -6.80 9.31 28.53
N ALA A 489 -6.95 10.63 28.73
CA ALA A 489 -8.02 11.41 28.10
C ALA A 489 -7.94 11.41 26.57
N TRP A 490 -6.72 11.49 26.02
CA TRP A 490 -6.48 11.39 24.58
C TRP A 490 -6.75 9.98 24.03
N ASP A 491 -6.39 8.97 24.81
CA ASP A 491 -6.56 7.55 24.46
C ASP A 491 -8.02 7.04 24.60
N GLY A 492 -8.97 7.95 24.79
CA GLY A 492 -10.41 7.66 24.86
C GLY A 492 -10.90 7.22 26.25
N GLY A 493 -10.12 7.46 27.30
CA GLY A 493 -10.45 7.09 28.68
C GLY A 493 -10.09 8.17 29.68
N TYR A 494 -9.65 7.75 30.86
CA TYR A 494 -9.29 8.61 31.99
C TYR A 494 -8.18 7.95 32.79
N LEU A 495 -7.43 8.71 33.58
CA LEU A 495 -6.56 8.09 34.57
C LEU A 495 -7.41 7.23 35.50
N VAL A 496 -6.98 6.01 35.79
CA VAL A 496 -7.75 5.10 36.65
C VAL A 496 -8.04 5.77 38.00
N THR A 497 -9.27 5.64 38.49
CA THR A 497 -9.62 6.14 39.83
C THR A 497 -9.11 5.19 40.90
N GLN A 498 -8.86 5.72 42.09
CA GLN A 498 -8.45 4.93 43.25
C GLN A 498 -9.44 3.79 43.53
N ALA A 499 -10.75 4.05 43.43
CA ALA A 499 -11.78 3.02 43.62
C ALA A 499 -11.72 1.92 42.54
N ALA A 500 -11.55 2.30 41.27
CA ALA A 500 -11.43 1.33 40.17
C ALA A 500 -10.15 0.48 40.29
N ALA A 501 -9.02 1.10 40.65
CA ALA A 501 -7.76 0.40 40.87
C ALA A 501 -7.86 -0.56 42.07
N GLN A 502 -8.50 -0.15 43.18
CA GLN A 502 -8.79 -1.01 44.34
C GLN A 502 -9.64 -2.22 44.00
N ALA A 503 -10.68 -2.02 43.19
CA ALA A 503 -11.56 -3.09 42.78
C ALA A 503 -10.86 -4.06 41.80
N ALA A 504 -10.03 -3.53 40.89
CA ALA A 504 -9.24 -4.34 39.96
C ALA A 504 -8.11 -5.13 40.67
N TYR A 505 -7.48 -4.55 41.69
CA TYR A 505 -6.43 -5.22 42.49
C TYR A 505 -6.99 -6.34 43.36
N GLY A 506 -8.19 -6.17 43.92
CA GLY A 506 -8.83 -7.13 44.82
C GLY A 506 -8.64 -6.84 46.30
N PRO A 507 -9.21 -7.69 47.17
CA PRO A 507 -9.30 -7.45 48.62
C PRO A 507 -8.03 -7.82 49.39
N ASP A 508 -7.16 -8.64 48.81
CA ASP A 508 -5.99 -9.20 49.48
C ASP A 508 -4.84 -8.21 49.62
N ASN A 509 -3.86 -8.53 50.48
CA ASN A 509 -2.67 -7.71 50.65
C ASN A 509 -1.76 -7.71 49.40
N TYR A 510 -1.77 -8.77 48.60
CA TYR A 510 -1.00 -8.88 47.34
C TYR A 510 -1.94 -9.29 46.20
N PRO A 511 -1.59 -9.03 44.92
CA PRO A 511 -2.42 -9.44 43.79
C PRO A 511 -2.65 -10.95 43.72
N TRP A 512 -1.78 -11.75 44.33
CA TRP A 512 -1.89 -13.22 44.36
C TRP A 512 -2.36 -13.79 45.72
N GLY A 513 -2.78 -12.95 46.67
CA GLY A 513 -3.35 -13.42 47.95
C GLY A 513 -2.90 -12.65 49.20
N SER A 514 -3.42 -13.06 50.37
CA SER A 514 -3.28 -12.34 51.64
C SER A 514 -1.89 -12.36 52.29
N GLN A 515 -1.01 -13.26 51.85
CA GLN A 515 0.33 -13.45 52.42
C GLN A 515 1.40 -13.02 51.42
N ALA A 516 2.49 -12.44 51.94
CA ALA A 516 3.71 -12.36 51.16
C ALA A 516 4.08 -13.78 50.70
N PRO A 517 4.57 -13.97 49.46
CA PRO A 517 4.90 -15.31 48.96
C PRO A 517 5.82 -16.06 49.92
N LYS A 518 5.40 -17.25 50.36
CA LYS A 518 6.20 -18.13 51.25
C LYS A 518 7.50 -18.62 50.60
N THR A 519 7.51 -18.68 49.27
CA THR A 519 8.69 -18.86 48.43
C THR A 519 8.91 -17.58 47.64
N ASP A 520 10.15 -17.10 47.68
CA ASP A 520 10.68 -15.89 47.03
C ASP A 520 9.63 -14.96 46.39
N PRO A 521 9.13 -13.94 47.11
CA PRO A 521 8.23 -12.90 46.59
C PRO A 521 8.66 -12.32 45.24
N GLN A 522 9.97 -12.34 45.02
CA GLN A 522 10.67 -11.75 43.91
C GLN A 522 10.66 -12.63 42.64
N LYS A 523 9.91 -13.76 42.61
CA LYS A 523 9.63 -14.54 41.38
C LYS A 523 8.26 -14.25 40.77
N ARG A 524 7.35 -13.59 41.50
CA ARG A 524 5.98 -13.37 41.04
C ARG A 524 5.80 -12.07 40.29
N ALA A 525 6.47 -11.01 40.73
CA ALA A 525 6.40 -9.67 40.18
C ALA A 525 7.81 -9.07 40.05
N ASN A 526 7.93 -8.00 39.25
CA ASN A 526 9.18 -7.26 39.11
C ASN A 526 9.42 -6.36 40.33
N VAL A 527 9.89 -6.93 41.44
CA VAL A 527 10.20 -6.21 42.69
C VAL A 527 11.53 -6.70 43.26
N ASN A 528 12.42 -5.79 43.59
CA ASN A 528 13.63 -6.10 44.35
C ASN A 528 13.38 -6.00 45.87
N ASN A 529 13.97 -6.86 46.69
CA ASN A 529 13.71 -6.86 48.14
C ASN A 529 14.99 -6.50 48.90
N GLY A 530 15.01 -5.37 49.61
CA GLY A 530 15.99 -5.09 50.65
C GLY A 530 17.20 -4.24 50.29
N VAL A 531 17.41 -3.80 49.05
CA VAL A 531 18.41 -2.75 48.73
C VAL A 531 18.08 -2.04 47.42
N THR A 532 18.03 -0.70 47.47
CA THR A 532 17.87 0.19 46.30
C THR A 532 19.12 0.26 45.41
N ALA A 533 20.15 -0.55 45.71
CA ALA A 533 21.40 -0.64 44.98
C ALA A 533 21.58 -2.06 44.47
N PHE A 534 21.50 -2.23 43.15
CA PHE A 534 21.85 -3.51 42.53
C PHE A 534 23.32 -3.82 42.82
N SER A 535 23.60 -5.05 43.28
CA SER A 535 24.97 -5.58 43.38
C SER A 535 25.03 -7.02 42.85
N PRO A 536 26.20 -7.62 42.58
CA PRO A 536 26.26 -9.05 42.26
C PRO A 536 25.65 -9.93 43.37
N ALA A 537 25.65 -9.43 44.61
CA ALA A 537 25.00 -10.07 45.75
C ALA A 537 23.46 -9.85 45.77
N ASN A 538 22.95 -8.84 45.09
CA ASN A 538 21.53 -8.49 44.96
C ASN A 538 21.21 -8.08 43.50
N PRO A 539 21.19 -9.04 42.56
CA PRO A 539 20.96 -8.74 41.15
C PRO A 539 19.51 -8.32 40.88
N PRO A 540 19.26 -7.51 39.84
CA PRO A 540 17.90 -7.19 39.41
C PRO A 540 17.15 -8.46 39.01
N ARG A 541 15.84 -8.44 39.22
CA ARG A 541 14.96 -9.60 38.94
C ARG A 541 14.63 -9.77 37.46
N TYR A 542 14.57 -8.67 36.75
CA TYR A 542 14.36 -8.63 35.32
C TYR A 542 15.52 -7.87 34.69
N VAL A 543 16.00 -8.35 33.54
CA VAL A 543 16.97 -7.65 32.71
C VAL A 543 16.69 -8.02 31.26
N TYR A 544 16.22 -7.05 30.48
CA TYR A 544 16.09 -7.21 29.04
C TYR A 544 16.25 -5.86 28.30
N PRO A 545 17.04 -5.79 27.22
CA PRO A 545 17.91 -6.86 26.69
C PRO A 545 18.97 -7.29 27.71
N ILE A 546 19.49 -8.52 27.57
CA ILE A 546 20.52 -9.04 28.48
C ILE A 546 21.76 -8.15 28.34
N VAL A 547 22.07 -7.43 29.41
CA VAL A 547 23.31 -6.67 29.59
C VAL A 547 24.20 -7.39 30.57
N ASN A 548 25.52 -7.30 30.39
CA ASN A 548 26.44 -7.78 31.41
C ASN A 548 26.23 -6.94 32.68
N TYR A 549 26.17 -7.61 33.82
CA TYR A 549 25.95 -6.99 35.13
C TYR A 549 27.00 -5.90 35.45
N GLY A 550 28.24 -6.08 34.97
CA GLY A 550 29.31 -5.10 35.08
C GLY A 550 29.23 -3.93 34.09
N THR A 551 28.27 -3.95 33.15
CA THR A 551 28.03 -2.94 32.12
C THR A 551 26.62 -2.34 32.20
N PHE A 552 25.99 -2.29 33.39
CA PHE A 552 24.96 -1.27 33.63
C PHE A 552 25.64 0.11 33.62
N GLU A 553 26.18 0.49 32.48
CA GLU A 553 26.88 1.74 32.20
C GLU A 553 25.84 2.84 32.12
N GLN A 554 25.29 3.23 33.26
CA GLN A 554 24.45 4.43 33.39
C GLN A 554 23.00 4.27 32.87
N ASP A 555 22.64 3.13 32.26
CA ASP A 555 21.27 2.79 31.83
C ASP A 555 20.66 1.62 32.62
N PHE A 556 19.70 1.93 33.48
CA PHE A 556 18.88 0.97 34.22
C PHE A 556 17.54 0.64 33.54
N THR A 557 17.23 1.17 32.35
CA THR A 557 16.00 0.75 31.63
C THR A 557 15.86 -0.76 31.39
N PRO A 558 16.94 -1.57 31.28
CA PRO A 558 16.77 -3.01 31.11
C PRO A 558 16.04 -3.69 32.27
N VAL A 559 16.03 -3.11 33.47
CA VAL A 559 15.36 -3.72 34.65
C VAL A 559 13.87 -3.42 34.72
N ILE A 560 13.39 -2.48 33.90
CA ILE A 560 11.96 -2.19 33.75
C ILE A 560 11.40 -3.18 32.73
N ALA A 561 10.36 -3.90 33.10
CA ALA A 561 9.72 -4.88 32.24
C ALA A 561 8.69 -4.22 31.32
N ALA A 562 8.50 -4.82 30.15
CA ALA A 562 7.26 -4.64 29.41
C ALA A 562 6.09 -5.21 30.24
N PRO A 563 4.88 -4.62 30.17
CA PRO A 563 3.74 -5.14 30.91
C PRO A 563 3.41 -6.60 30.55
N GLY A 564 3.08 -7.41 31.56
CA GLY A 564 2.69 -8.81 31.41
C GLY A 564 3.83 -9.83 31.36
N ARG A 565 5.09 -9.39 31.48
CA ARG A 565 6.26 -10.29 31.48
C ARG A 565 6.33 -11.18 32.73
N PHE A 566 5.56 -10.84 33.76
CA PHE A 566 5.42 -11.60 35.00
C PHE A 566 4.03 -12.27 35.07
N PRO A 567 3.84 -13.48 34.50
CA PRO A 567 2.51 -14.12 34.41
C PRO A 567 1.88 -14.48 35.76
N LEU A 568 2.66 -14.47 36.84
CA LEU A 568 2.20 -14.71 38.20
C LEU A 568 1.86 -13.42 38.96
N ASP A 569 2.19 -12.25 38.39
CA ASP A 569 1.74 -10.94 38.87
C ASP A 569 0.38 -10.64 38.27
N VAL A 570 -0.61 -11.35 38.80
CA VAL A 570 -1.97 -11.34 38.31
C VAL A 570 -2.91 -11.15 39.49
N SER A 571 -3.86 -10.23 39.36
CA SER A 571 -4.90 -9.97 40.35
C SER A 571 -5.72 -11.24 40.64
N PRO A 572 -6.31 -11.37 41.85
CA PRO A 572 -7.18 -12.51 42.15
C PRO A 572 -8.57 -12.30 41.54
N VAL A 573 -8.90 -11.08 41.09
CA VAL A 573 -10.16 -10.72 40.47
C VAL A 573 -10.14 -11.13 39.00
N ARG A 574 -11.09 -11.98 38.59
CA ARG A 574 -11.10 -12.63 37.26
C ARG A 574 -12.38 -12.42 36.45
N PRO A 575 -12.67 -11.20 35.95
CA PRO A 575 -13.78 -11.01 35.03
C PRO A 575 -13.55 -11.81 33.74
N ALA A 576 -14.56 -12.58 33.32
CA ALA A 576 -14.51 -13.37 32.08
C ALA A 576 -13.27 -14.29 31.95
N ASN A 577 -12.81 -14.87 33.07
CA ASN A 577 -11.62 -15.73 33.16
C ASN A 577 -10.28 -15.05 32.82
N ASP A 578 -10.24 -13.73 32.67
CA ASP A 578 -9.02 -12.94 32.50
C ASP A 578 -8.79 -12.04 33.73
N SER A 579 -7.62 -11.44 33.87
CA SER A 579 -7.29 -10.62 35.04
C SER A 579 -6.21 -9.58 34.75
N TRP A 580 -6.19 -8.53 35.58
CA TRP A 580 -5.20 -7.47 35.52
C TRP A 580 -3.81 -7.97 35.92
N MET A 581 -2.79 -7.43 35.25
CA MET A 581 -1.40 -7.76 35.48
C MET A 581 -0.61 -6.57 36.00
N ASP A 582 0.59 -6.86 36.51
CA ASP A 582 1.62 -5.88 36.91
C ASP A 582 1.21 -5.00 38.11
N PHE A 583 0.25 -5.43 38.92
CA PHE A 583 -0.16 -4.70 40.13
C PHE A 583 0.78 -4.94 41.32
N GLY A 584 1.58 -6.00 41.29
CA GLY A 584 2.45 -6.40 42.39
C GLY A 584 3.85 -5.82 42.31
N GLY A 585 4.23 -5.25 41.16
CA GLY A 585 5.56 -4.74 40.91
C GLY A 585 5.69 -4.04 39.56
N ASN A 586 6.92 -3.88 39.11
CA ASN A 586 7.32 -3.07 37.96
C ASN A 586 7.27 -1.57 38.30
N MET A 587 6.09 -0.95 38.33
CA MET A 587 5.95 0.47 38.63
C MET A 587 4.98 0.73 39.79
N ILE A 588 5.24 1.79 40.55
CA ILE A 588 4.22 2.37 41.43
C ILE A 588 3.21 3.07 40.54
N GLU A 589 1.93 2.76 40.67
CA GLU A 589 0.93 3.33 39.78
C GLU A 589 0.30 4.60 40.36
N VAL A 590 0.23 5.65 39.55
CA VAL A 590 -0.49 6.86 39.91
C VAL A 590 -1.97 6.71 39.56
N VAL A 591 -2.84 7.08 40.51
CA VAL A 591 -4.30 7.01 40.35
C VAL A 591 -4.96 8.34 40.69
N GLN A 592 -6.15 8.54 40.15
CA GLN A 592 -6.98 9.70 40.47
C GLN A 592 -7.75 9.50 41.79
N ASN A 593 -7.72 10.52 42.65
CA ASN A 593 -8.55 10.61 43.85
C ASN A 593 -9.25 11.97 43.90
N GLY A 594 -10.50 12.03 43.41
CA GLY A 594 -11.23 13.30 43.30
C GLY A 594 -10.54 14.25 42.32
N THR A 595 -10.10 15.41 42.79
CA THR A 595 -9.28 16.39 42.03
C THR A 595 -7.78 16.25 42.30
N ALA A 596 -7.37 15.30 43.15
CA ALA A 596 -5.99 15.03 43.50
C ALA A 596 -5.50 13.71 42.88
N PHE A 597 -4.20 13.44 43.05
CA PHE A 597 -3.59 12.17 42.67
C PHE A 597 -3.07 11.45 43.92
N SER A 598 -3.04 10.13 43.86
CA SER A 598 -2.49 9.28 44.91
C SER A 598 -1.55 8.26 44.27
N GLY A 599 -0.54 7.82 45.03
CA GLY A 599 0.26 6.67 44.66
C GLY A 599 -0.45 5.40 45.08
N TYR A 600 -0.63 4.47 44.17
CA TYR A 600 -1.42 3.26 44.34
C TYR A 600 -0.58 2.01 44.16
N ALA A 601 -0.71 1.12 45.15
CA ALA A 601 -0.47 -0.33 45.18
C ALA A 601 0.78 -0.90 44.48
N GLY A 602 1.40 -1.88 45.15
CA GLY A 602 2.48 -2.66 44.56
C GLY A 602 3.87 -2.06 44.79
N GLY A 603 4.88 -2.89 44.54
CA GLY A 603 6.27 -2.46 44.61
C GLY A 603 6.71 -1.80 43.31
N SER A 604 7.97 -1.40 43.26
CA SER A 604 8.62 -1.15 41.97
C SER A 604 9.78 -2.11 41.79
N TRP A 605 10.30 -2.15 40.56
CA TRP A 605 11.52 -2.86 40.21
C TRP A 605 12.71 -2.55 41.13
N GLU A 606 12.77 -1.36 41.76
CA GLU A 606 13.87 -0.91 42.64
C GLU A 606 13.75 -1.43 44.07
N GLY A 607 12.53 -1.74 44.53
CA GLY A 607 12.27 -2.29 45.87
C GLY A 607 11.50 -1.39 46.83
N HIS A 608 10.27 -1.07 46.45
CA HIS A 608 9.26 -0.43 47.32
C HIS A 608 8.31 -1.50 47.91
N GLU A 609 7.61 -1.19 49.01
CA GLU A 609 6.69 -2.12 49.68
C GLU A 609 5.66 -2.69 48.70
N SER A 610 5.64 -4.02 48.53
CA SER A 610 4.79 -4.70 47.53
C SER A 610 3.37 -5.03 47.99
N GLY A 611 2.96 -4.49 49.14
CA GLY A 611 1.63 -4.71 49.70
C GLY A 611 0.58 -3.75 49.12
N ARG A 612 -0.69 -4.06 49.38
CA ARG A 612 -1.84 -3.19 49.14
C ARG A 612 -1.76 -1.99 50.08
N ALA A 613 -0.98 -1.00 49.68
CA ALA A 613 -0.78 0.24 50.40
C ALA A 613 -1.14 1.44 49.52
N MET A 614 -1.74 2.44 50.14
CA MET A 614 -1.86 3.77 49.54
C MET A 614 -0.64 4.56 49.99
N ASN A 615 0.24 4.86 49.03
CA ASN A 615 1.17 5.95 49.25
C ASN A 615 0.32 7.24 49.24
N GLY A 616 0.61 8.17 50.15
CA GLY A 616 -0.23 9.37 50.37
C GLY A 616 -0.45 10.23 49.11
N ALA A 617 -1.02 11.42 49.31
CA ALA A 617 -1.27 12.36 48.21
C ALA A 617 0.01 12.60 47.37
N VAL A 618 -0.09 12.37 46.06
CA VAL A 618 0.97 12.65 45.08
C VAL A 618 0.65 13.98 44.43
N VAL A 619 1.67 14.82 44.26
CA VAL A 619 1.46 16.12 43.64
C VAL A 619 1.37 15.97 42.13
N ALA A 620 0.43 16.70 41.51
CA ALA A 620 0.11 16.59 40.09
C ALA A 620 1.31 16.75 39.13
N TYR A 621 2.35 17.45 39.57
CA TYR A 621 3.57 17.71 38.81
C TYR A 621 4.76 16.86 39.27
N ASP A 622 4.67 16.07 40.34
CA ASP A 622 5.80 15.24 40.77
C ASP A 622 6.14 14.25 39.66
N LYS A 623 7.42 14.19 39.30
CA LYS A 623 7.95 13.26 38.30
C LYS A 623 8.97 12.34 38.94
N TYR A 624 8.78 11.04 38.76
CA TYR A 624 9.61 10.01 39.37
C TYR A 624 9.83 8.83 38.42
N GLY A 625 11.06 8.29 38.39
CA GLY A 625 11.44 7.21 37.49
C GLY A 625 10.88 5.83 37.86
N LYS A 626 10.22 5.71 39.02
CA LYS A 626 9.59 4.46 39.49
C LYS A 626 8.06 4.55 39.56
N THR A 627 7.48 5.64 39.06
CA THR A 627 6.03 5.77 38.89
C THR A 627 5.61 5.53 37.46
N GLY A 628 4.55 4.75 37.30
CA GLY A 628 3.81 4.49 36.08
C GLY A 628 2.33 4.82 36.28
N ALA A 629 1.48 4.38 35.37
CA ALA A 629 0.03 4.48 35.51
C ALA A 629 -0.67 3.52 34.54
N ARG A 630 -1.98 3.36 34.74
CA ARG A 630 -2.89 2.72 33.78
C ARG A 630 -4.14 3.57 33.57
N CYS A 631 -4.80 3.37 32.43
CA CYS A 631 -6.04 4.06 32.11
C CYS A 631 -7.27 3.25 32.53
N MET A 632 -8.41 3.95 32.60
CA MET A 632 -9.74 3.36 32.69
C MET A 632 -10.64 3.92 31.59
N ARG A 633 -11.71 3.19 31.26
CA ARG A 633 -12.68 3.53 30.22
C ARG A 633 -14.10 3.31 30.70
N LEU A 634 -15.05 4.01 30.10
CA LEU A 634 -16.47 3.89 30.37
C LEU A 634 -17.16 3.39 29.11
N ARG A 635 -17.92 2.29 29.19
CA ARG A 635 -18.66 1.73 28.04
C ARG A 635 -20.15 1.69 28.33
#